data_AF-A0A495II46-F1
#
_entry.id   AF-A0A495II46-F1
#
_cell.length_a   1.000
_cell.length_b   1.000
_cell.length_c   1.000
_cell.angle_alpha   90.00
_cell.angle_beta   90.00
_cell.angle_gamma   90.00
#
_symmetry.space_group_name_H-M   'P 1'
#
loop_
_entity.id
_entity.type
_entity.pdbx_description
1 polymer ?
#
loop_
_entity_poly.entity_id
_entity_poly.type
_entity_poly.pdbx_seq_one_letter_code
_entity_poly.pdbx_strand_id
1 'polypeptide(L)' 'MSRIDIVYDGRAYSLAGVDLEELEGRILSASNGGPAVGLRVNEGEGTVRGVDLLINANTGVSLAAISTD' A
#
# COMPACT_ATOMS: atom_id res chain seq x y z
N MET A 1 15.89 -3.31 5.59
CA MET A 1 15.18 -3.59 4.30
C MET A 1 13.88 -2.78 4.34
N SER A 2 13.54 -1.98 3.33
CA SER A 2 12.41 -1.05 3.43
C SER A 2 11.06 -1.79 3.38
N ARG A 3 10.19 -1.47 4.34
CA ARG A 3 8.80 -1.93 4.43
C ARG A 3 7.90 -0.70 4.46
N ILE A 4 6.76 -0.79 3.79
CA ILE A 4 5.71 0.22 3.84
C ILE A 4 4.51 -0.43 4.53
N ASP A 5 4.06 0.17 5.62
CA ASP A 5 2.78 -0.16 6.22
C ASP A 5 1.67 0.61 5.52
N ILE A 6 0.59 -0.12 5.22
CA ILE A 6 -0.55 0.38 4.46
C ILE A 6 -1.79 0.18 5.31
N VAL A 7 -2.56 1.24 5.53
CA VAL A 7 -3.91 1.13 6.09
C VAL A 7 -4.91 1.34 4.97
N TYR A 8 -5.70 0.31 4.69
CA TYR A 8 -6.75 0.30 3.67
C TYR A 8 -8.06 -0.15 4.32
N ASP A 9 -9.10 0.67 4.23
CA ASP A 9 -10.43 0.40 4.83
C ASP A 9 -10.35 0.01 6.33
N GLY A 10 -9.48 0.70 7.07
CA GLY A 10 -9.24 0.46 8.50
C GLY A 10 -8.44 -0.81 8.82
N ARG A 11 -7.97 -1.56 7.81
CA ARG A 11 -7.19 -2.79 7.99
C ARG A 11 -5.71 -2.54 7.63
N ALA A 12 -4.83 -3.08 8.45
CA ALA A 12 -3.39 -2.94 8.28
C ALA A 12 -2.83 -4.04 7.35
N TYR A 13 -1.98 -3.61 6.45
CA TYR A 13 -1.26 -4.41 5.48
C TYR A 13 0.19 -3.95 5.43
N SER A 14 1.05 -4.74 4.82
CA SER A 14 2.44 -4.37 4.59
C SER A 14 2.90 -4.71 3.19
N LEU A 15 3.87 -3.96 2.71
CA LEU A 15 4.44 -4.13 1.38
C LEU A 15 5.96 -3.95 1.49
N ALA A 16 6.72 -4.81 0.84
CA ALA A 16 8.18 -4.82 0.94
C ALA A 16 8.80 -4.74 -0.46
N GLY A 17 9.99 -4.13 -0.55
CA GLY A 17 10.73 -4.05 -1.80
C GLY A 17 10.14 -3.09 -2.83
N VAL A 18 9.37 -2.10 -2.38
CA VAL A 18 8.85 -1.02 -3.23
C VAL A 18 9.32 0.32 -2.69
N ASP A 19 9.60 1.22 -3.63
CA ASP A 19 9.96 2.59 -3.34
C ASP A 19 8.73 3.39 -2.89
N LEU A 20 8.87 4.15 -1.80
CA LEU A 20 7.75 4.91 -1.24
C LEU A 20 7.29 6.01 -2.20
N GLU A 21 8.22 6.75 -2.80
CA GLU A 21 7.92 7.89 -3.66
C GLU A 21 7.21 7.43 -4.94
N GLU A 22 7.66 6.33 -5.52
CA GLU A 22 6.97 5.70 -6.67
C GLU A 22 5.53 5.26 -6.29
N LEU A 23 5.36 4.63 -5.13
CA LEU A 23 4.05 4.18 -4.67
C LEU A 23 3.11 5.35 -4.40
N GLU A 24 3.60 6.41 -3.75
CA GLU A 24 2.85 7.65 -3.51
C GLU A 24 2.41 8.28 -4.84
N GLY A 25 3.30 8.39 -5.83
CA GLY A 25 2.96 8.94 -7.13
C GLY A 25 1.84 8.16 -7.84
N ARG A 26 1.89 6.82 -7.78
CA ARG A 26 0.83 5.95 -8.34
C ARG A 26 -0.50 6.15 -7.63
N ILE A 27 -0.51 6.20 -6.30
CA ILE A 27 -1.71 6.39 -5.49
C ILE A 27 -2.30 7.79 -5.73
N LEU A 28 -1.47 8.83 -5.75
CA LEU A 28 -1.92 10.20 -6.04
C LEU A 28 -2.53 10.31 -7.44
N SER A 29 -1.95 9.65 -8.43
CA SER A 29 -2.51 9.59 -9.79
C SER A 29 -3.91 8.96 -9.79
N ALA A 30 -4.08 7.80 -9.13
CA ALA A 30 -5.38 7.14 -9.00
C ALA A 30 -6.41 7.99 -8.24
N SER A 31 -5.96 8.68 -7.19
CA SER A 31 -6.80 9.57 -6.37
C SER A 31 -7.29 10.80 -7.15
N ASN A 32 -6.50 11.29 -8.10
CA ASN A 32 -6.83 12.44 -8.94
C ASN A 32 -7.63 12.07 -10.21
N GLY A 33 -8.29 10.91 -10.23
CA GLY A 33 -9.12 10.46 -11.36
C GLY A 33 -8.35 9.70 -12.45
N GLY A 34 -7.10 9.33 -12.18
CA GLY A 34 -6.34 8.38 -13.00
C GLY A 34 -6.86 6.94 -12.88
N PRO A 35 -6.24 5.98 -13.59
CA PRO A 35 -6.62 4.58 -13.52
C PRO A 35 -6.39 4.02 -12.10
N ALA A 36 -7.26 3.08 -11.70
CA ALA A 36 -7.11 2.40 -10.43
C ALA A 36 -5.79 1.62 -10.34
N VAL A 37 -5.22 1.56 -9.15
CA VAL A 37 -3.94 0.89 -8.87
C VAL A 37 -4.20 -0.38 -8.08
N GLY A 38 -3.73 -1.51 -8.63
CA GLY A 38 -3.68 -2.78 -7.92
C GLY A 38 -2.38 -2.91 -7.11
N LEU A 39 -2.48 -3.33 -5.84
CA LEU A 39 -1.33 -3.64 -4.99
C LEU A 39 -1.44 -5.04 -4.40
N ARG A 40 -0.38 -5.83 -4.56
CA ARG A 40 -0.22 -7.11 -3.86
C ARG A 40 0.45 -6.85 -2.52
N VAL A 41 -0.31 -6.91 -1.44
CA VAL A 41 0.15 -6.65 -0.08
C VAL A 41 0.18 -7.93 0.76
N ASN A 42 0.84 -7.84 1.91
CA ASN A 42 0.89 -8.87 2.92
C ASN A 42 -0.07 -8.52 4.07
N GLU A 43 -0.92 -9.48 4.46
CA GLU A 43 -1.80 -9.44 5.63
C GLU A 43 -1.32 -10.45 6.69
N GLY A 44 -1.30 -10.06 7.96
CA GLY A 44 -1.06 -10.93 9.11
C GLY A 44 0.37 -10.92 9.66
N GLU A 45 0.49 -11.18 10.96
CA GLU A 45 1.78 -11.45 11.63
C GLU A 45 1.99 -12.97 11.75
N GLY A 46 3.15 -13.47 11.32
CA GLY A 46 3.51 -14.89 11.34
C GLY A 46 3.23 -15.61 10.02
N THR A 47 1.96 -15.80 9.65
CA THR A 47 1.59 -16.41 8.36
C THR A 47 1.20 -15.33 7.37
N VAL A 48 2.15 -14.94 6.52
CA VAL A 48 1.95 -13.90 5.51
C VAL A 48 0.94 -14.39 4.46
N ARG A 49 -0.21 -13.72 4.38
CA ARG A 49 -1.20 -13.91 3.32
C ARG A 49 -1.07 -12.79 2.30
N GLY A 50 -0.90 -13.16 1.02
CA GLY A 50 -1.00 -12.19 -0.07
C GLY A 50 -2.44 -11.76 -0.33
N VAL A 51 -2.69 -10.46 -0.36
CA VAL A 51 -3.99 -9.82 -0.62
C VAL A 51 -3.84 -8.82 -1.76
N ASP A 52 -4.81 -8.76 -2.65
CA ASP A 52 -4.86 -7.76 -3.72
C ASP A 52 -5.75 -6.60 -3.27
N LEU A 53 -5.18 -5.41 -3.14
CA LEU A 53 -5.91 -4.16 -2.89
C LEU A 53 -6.14 -3.42 -4.20
N LEU A 54 -7.27 -2.74 -4.31
CA LEU A 54 -7.59 -1.86 -5.43
C LEU A 54 -7.78 -0.43 -4.92
N ILE A 55 -6.91 0.48 -5.33
CA ILE A 55 -6.95 1.89 -4.94
C ILE A 55 -7.49 2.72 -6.10
N ASN A 56 -8.50 3.55 -5.83
CA ASN A 56 -9.13 4.47 -6.78
C ASN A 56 -9.45 5.81 -6.08
N ALA A 57 -10.06 6.74 -6.83
CA ALA A 57 -10.44 8.07 -6.35
C ALA A 57 -11.27 8.11 -5.05
N ASN A 58 -11.99 7.04 -4.73
CA ASN A 58 -12.85 6.94 -3.54
C ASN A 58 -12.21 6.13 -2.41
N THR A 59 -10.94 5.72 -2.56
CA THR A 59 -10.24 4.88 -1.59
C THR A 59 -9.45 5.75 -0.62
N GLY A 60 -9.83 5.72 0.66
CA GLY A 60 -8.99 6.25 1.74
C GLY A 60 -7.86 5.26 2.04
N VAL A 61 -6.61 5.72 1.92
CA VAL A 61 -5.42 4.92 2.22
C VAL A 61 -4.39 5.75 2.98
N SER A 62 -3.68 5.15 3.91
CA SER A 62 -2.52 5.74 4.58
C SER A 62 -1.28 4.87 4.35
N LEU A 63 -0.13 5.52 4.13
CA LEU A 63 1.16 4.88 3.91
C LEU A 63 2.13 5.33 5.00
N ALA A 64 2.94 4.42 5.51
CA ALA A 64 4.02 4.74 6.44
C ALA A 64 5.27 3.93 6.08
N ALA A 65 6.37 4.60 5.75
CA ALA A 65 7.65 3.93 5.58
C ALA A 65 8.24 3.53 6.94
N ILE A 66 8.64 2.27 7.04
CA ILE A 66 9.28 1.67 8.19
C ILE A 66 10.74 1.38 7.82
N SER A 67 11.65 2.12 8.43
CA SER A 67 13.08 1.83 8.41
C SER A 67 13.38 0.86 9.54
N THR A 68 13.77 -0.36 9.21
CA THR A 68 14.40 -1.28 10.18
C THR A 68 15.90 -1.03 10.16
N ASP A 69 16.44 -0.67 11.34
CA ASP A 69 17.88 -0.64 11.64
C ASP A 69 18.50 -2.03 11.56
#